data_AF-A0AAV9L3G3-F1
#
_entry.id   AF-A0AAV9L3G3-F1
#
_cell.length_a   1.000
_cell.length_b   1.000
_cell.length_c   1.000
_cell.angle_alpha   90.00
_cell.angle_beta   90.00
_cell.angle_gamma   90.00
#
_symmetry.space_group_name_H-M   'P 1'
#
loop_
_entity.id
_entity.type
_entity.pdbx_description
1 polymer ?
#
loop_
_entity_poly.entity_id
_entity_poly.type
_entity_poly.pdbx_seq_one_letter_code
_entity_poly.pdbx_strand_id
1 'polypeptide(L)'
;MEGKAEAVTMKPNNDELLSKQIMKQEAAATEKEEIQMPWDDTMKPNDELLTKQRMKQEAVATEKEGIQMRCDDTITDQERNKIELMRALVEKQDPSFKEVDDYALRRFLRARDLDIEKSAAMFLKYLKWRQSFVPKGSISVSEIPNEIAQNKMFMQGEDKQGCPIAVVFGGRHIQNKLGGVEEFKRFIVFALDKLCARTSPGREKFTIIGDLQNFGYCNSDVRAYLAALSIVQDCYPERLGKVLLVHVPYLFCTLWKVLYPFIDNSTKKKIMFVENKRLTATLLQHIDESQLPETYGGKMQLVPIQDA
;
A
#
# COMPACT_ATOMS: atom_id res chain seq x y z
N MET A 1 0.99 -70.15 -2.51
CA MET A 1 1.50 -69.93 -1.13
C MET A 1 2.13 -68.55 -1.11
N GLU A 2 1.74 -67.77 -0.13
CA GLU A 2 1.71 -66.30 -0.08
C GLU A 2 3.10 -65.64 -0.10
N GLY A 3 3.25 -64.61 -0.94
CA GLY A 3 4.36 -63.66 -0.86
C GLY A 3 4.04 -62.58 0.17
N LYS A 4 4.80 -62.52 1.27
CA LYS A 4 4.74 -61.42 2.23
C LYS A 4 5.53 -60.22 1.70
N ALA A 5 4.84 -59.12 1.46
CA ALA A 5 5.44 -57.81 1.21
C ALA A 5 5.93 -57.22 2.54
N GLU A 6 7.23 -57.00 2.68
CA GLU A 6 7.79 -56.20 3.77
C GLU A 6 7.57 -54.71 3.46
N ALA A 7 6.81 -54.04 4.32
CA ALA A 7 6.63 -52.59 4.28
C ALA A 7 7.92 -51.91 4.76
N VAL A 8 8.71 -51.39 3.82
CA VAL A 8 9.85 -50.51 4.10
C VAL A 8 9.30 -49.20 4.67
N THR A 9 9.39 -49.03 5.98
CA THR A 9 9.13 -47.76 6.65
C THR A 9 10.31 -46.84 6.38
N MET A 10 10.18 -45.95 5.39
CA MET A 10 11.14 -44.87 5.15
C MET A 10 11.14 -43.94 6.38
N LYS A 11 12.25 -43.93 7.12
CA LYS A 11 12.52 -42.91 8.13
C LYS A 11 12.71 -41.56 7.42
N PRO A 12 12.10 -40.47 7.89
CA PRO A 12 12.25 -39.16 7.28
C PRO A 12 13.72 -38.71 7.29
N ASN A 13 14.18 -38.11 6.20
CA ASN A 13 15.54 -37.62 6.03
C ASN A 13 15.80 -36.43 6.99
N ASN A 14 17.04 -36.29 7.47
CA ASN A 14 17.40 -35.29 8.49
C ASN A 14 17.11 -33.84 8.06
N ASP A 15 17.16 -33.53 6.75
CA ASP A 15 16.81 -32.20 6.21
C ASP A 15 15.31 -31.89 6.30
N GLU A 16 14.45 -32.91 6.23
CA GLU A 16 13.00 -32.74 6.37
C GLU A 16 12.60 -32.53 7.84
N LEU A 17 13.32 -33.19 8.75
CA LEU A 17 13.23 -32.97 10.19
C LEU A 17 13.71 -31.56 10.57
N LEU A 18 14.84 -31.11 10.00
CA LEU A 18 15.37 -29.76 10.22
C LEU A 18 14.44 -28.68 9.66
N SER A 19 13.86 -28.89 8.47
CA SER A 19 12.88 -27.98 7.87
C SER A 19 11.60 -27.89 8.70
N LYS A 20 11.11 -29.02 9.24
CA LYS A 20 9.95 -29.03 10.16
C LYS A 20 10.30 -28.39 11.51
N GLN A 21 11.54 -28.53 11.99
CA GLN A 21 12.01 -27.89 13.23
C GLN A 21 12.11 -26.37 13.07
N ILE A 22 12.63 -25.89 11.94
CA ILE A 22 12.72 -24.46 11.59
C ILE A 22 11.33 -23.87 11.42
N MET A 23 10.43 -24.53 10.68
CA MET A 23 9.04 -24.06 10.53
C MET A 23 8.28 -24.04 11.86
N LYS A 24 8.58 -24.97 12.78
CA LYS A 24 7.99 -25.02 14.12
C LYS A 24 8.60 -23.97 15.06
N GLN A 25 9.86 -23.60 14.89
CA GLN A 25 10.52 -22.51 15.61
C GLN A 25 10.12 -21.13 15.07
N GLU A 26 9.91 -20.96 13.77
CA GLU A 26 9.34 -19.73 13.18
C GLU A 26 7.87 -19.55 13.58
N ALA A 27 7.09 -20.64 13.64
CA ALA A 27 5.72 -20.61 14.18
C ALA A 27 5.67 -20.34 15.70
N ALA A 28 6.67 -20.79 16.47
CA ALA A 28 6.76 -20.55 17.91
C ALA A 28 7.39 -19.18 18.28
N ALA A 29 8.22 -18.59 17.41
CA ALA A 29 8.74 -17.23 17.57
C ALA A 29 7.70 -16.14 17.25
N THR A 30 6.53 -16.55 16.76
CA THR A 30 5.36 -15.68 16.56
C THR A 30 4.40 -15.76 17.75
N GLU A 31 4.93 -15.82 18.97
CA GLU A 31 4.11 -15.80 20.18
C GLU A 31 3.82 -14.35 20.61
N LYS A 32 2.70 -13.85 20.08
CA LYS A 32 1.81 -12.80 20.62
C LYS A 32 2.39 -11.39 20.82
N GLU A 33 2.58 -10.67 19.71
CA GLU A 33 1.92 -9.37 19.63
C GLU A 33 0.49 -9.64 19.14
N GLU A 34 -0.45 -9.62 20.09
CA GLU A 34 -1.88 -9.76 19.82
C GLU A 34 -2.31 -8.56 18.97
N ILE A 35 -2.47 -8.76 17.65
CA ILE A 35 -3.03 -7.76 16.73
C ILE A 35 -4.50 -7.58 17.10
N GLN A 36 -4.76 -6.73 18.09
CA GLN A 36 -6.10 -6.47 18.57
C GLN A 36 -6.69 -5.30 17.83
N MET A 37 -7.66 -5.63 16.99
CA MET A 37 -8.30 -4.69 16.09
C MET A 37 -9.44 -3.95 16.78
N PRO A 38 -9.78 -2.73 16.31
CA PRO A 38 -10.37 -1.71 17.17
C PRO A 38 -11.81 -1.95 17.64
N TRP A 39 -12.44 -3.01 17.18
CA TRP A 39 -13.82 -3.32 17.53
C TRP A 39 -14.02 -4.83 17.32
N ASP A 40 -14.52 -5.50 18.36
CA ASP A 40 -15.05 -6.86 18.29
C ASP A 40 -16.47 -6.81 18.89
N ASP A 41 -17.49 -7.04 18.07
CA ASP A 41 -18.91 -6.91 18.45
C ASP A 41 -19.38 -8.09 19.33
N THR A 42 -18.44 -8.88 19.89
CA THR A 42 -18.68 -9.89 20.93
C THR A 42 -18.12 -9.53 22.32
N MET A 43 -17.60 -8.31 22.52
CA MET A 43 -16.94 -7.90 23.77
C MET A 43 -17.89 -7.59 24.94
N LYS A 44 -17.47 -7.98 26.14
CA LYS A 44 -18.19 -7.68 27.39
C LYS A 44 -18.02 -6.19 27.77
N PRO A 45 -18.98 -5.57 28.49
CA PRO A 45 -19.00 -4.12 28.74
C PRO A 45 -17.76 -3.53 29.43
N ASN A 46 -16.98 -4.35 30.14
CA ASN A 46 -15.78 -3.90 30.85
C ASN A 46 -14.56 -3.77 29.92
N ASP A 47 -14.52 -4.55 28.83
CA ASP A 47 -13.47 -4.50 27.80
C ASP A 47 -13.66 -3.29 26.88
N GLU A 48 -14.91 -2.85 26.70
CA GLU A 48 -15.28 -1.64 25.95
C GLU A 48 -14.70 -0.35 26.57
N LEU A 49 -14.69 -0.24 27.91
CA LEU A 49 -14.19 0.95 28.61
C LEU A 49 -12.65 1.04 28.53
N LEU A 50 -11.97 -0.09 28.67
CA LEU A 50 -10.51 -0.20 28.59
C LEU A 50 -10.01 0.04 27.16
N THR A 51 -10.73 -0.45 26.16
CA THR A 51 -10.42 -0.26 24.73
C THR A 51 -10.62 1.20 24.31
N LYS A 52 -11.71 1.85 24.77
CA LYS A 52 -11.93 3.31 24.59
C LYS A 52 -10.85 4.15 25.27
N GLN A 53 -10.36 3.74 26.45
CA GLN A 53 -9.29 4.44 27.15
C GLN A 53 -7.94 4.28 26.43
N ARG A 54 -7.63 3.10 25.89
CA ARG A 54 -6.38 2.83 25.15
C ARG A 54 -6.34 3.57 23.81
N MET A 55 -7.46 3.59 23.07
CA MET A 55 -7.57 4.38 21.84
C MET A 55 -7.54 5.88 22.10
N LYS A 56 -8.13 6.35 23.19
CA LYS A 56 -8.00 7.75 23.60
C LYS A 56 -6.55 8.11 23.90
N GLN A 57 -5.76 7.19 24.47
CA GLN A 57 -4.33 7.40 24.73
C GLN A 57 -3.49 7.34 23.45
N GLU A 58 -3.76 6.40 22.55
CA GLU A 58 -3.06 6.27 21.25
C GLU A 58 -3.40 7.44 20.31
N ALA A 59 -4.68 7.82 20.19
CA ALA A 59 -5.10 8.99 19.42
C ALA A 59 -4.48 10.29 19.97
N VAL A 60 -4.38 10.44 21.30
CA VAL A 60 -3.69 11.58 21.93
C VAL A 60 -2.17 11.52 21.71
N ALA A 61 -1.57 10.33 21.64
CA ALA A 61 -0.16 10.17 21.30
C ALA A 61 0.11 10.54 19.82
N THR A 62 -0.75 10.10 18.90
CA THR A 62 -0.67 10.44 17.47
C THR A 62 -0.97 11.93 17.22
N GLU A 63 -1.87 12.54 18.01
CA GLU A 63 -2.19 13.98 17.97
C GLU A 63 -1.03 14.84 18.50
N LYS A 64 -0.26 14.35 19.49
CA LYS A 64 0.95 15.02 19.99
C LYS A 64 2.17 14.87 19.07
N GLU A 65 2.26 13.78 18.32
CA GLU A 65 3.31 13.58 17.31
C GLU A 65 3.01 14.25 15.97
N GLY A 66 1.78 14.75 15.78
CA GLY A 66 1.33 15.46 14.57
C GLY A 66 1.92 16.86 14.33
N ILE A 67 2.92 17.28 15.10
CA ILE A 67 3.62 18.55 14.86
C ILE A 67 4.63 18.37 13.72
N GLN A 68 4.13 18.64 12.51
CA GLN A 68 4.87 19.10 11.34
C GLN A 68 6.04 18.21 10.88
N MET A 69 5.71 17.02 10.38
CA MET A 69 6.61 16.29 9.49
C MET A 69 6.69 17.05 8.16
N ARG A 70 7.68 17.94 8.03
CA ARG A 70 8.03 18.58 6.76
C ARG A 70 8.43 17.46 5.79
N CYS A 71 7.81 17.37 4.61
CA CYS A 71 8.28 16.45 3.58
C CYS A 71 9.71 16.84 3.21
N ASP A 72 10.70 16.09 3.69
CA ASP A 72 12.09 16.27 3.25
C ASP A 72 12.25 15.62 1.88
N ASP A 73 11.67 16.30 0.89
CA ASP A 73 11.78 15.93 -0.50
C ASP A 73 13.08 16.48 -1.12
N THR A 74 13.95 17.12 -0.33
CA THR A 74 15.27 17.58 -0.79
C THR A 74 16.30 16.43 -0.77
N ILE A 75 17.17 16.41 -1.78
CA ILE A 75 18.26 15.42 -1.86
C ILE A 75 19.39 15.91 -0.95
N THR A 76 19.67 15.16 0.11
CA THR A 76 20.78 15.45 1.02
C THR A 76 22.13 15.19 0.35
N ASP A 77 23.21 15.79 0.84
CA ASP A 77 24.56 15.54 0.30
C ASP A 77 24.98 14.06 0.42
N GLN A 78 24.53 13.39 1.49
CA GLN A 78 24.72 11.95 1.68
C GLN A 78 23.99 11.13 0.61
N GLU A 79 22.76 11.51 0.26
CA GLU A 79 21.99 10.86 -0.80
C GLU A 79 22.63 11.10 -2.17
N ARG A 80 23.14 12.31 -2.45
CA ARG A 80 23.76 12.63 -3.74
C ARG A 80 24.91 11.69 -4.08
N ASN A 81 25.81 11.43 -3.14
CA ASN A 81 26.91 10.49 -3.36
C ASN A 81 26.39 9.06 -3.65
N LYS A 82 25.39 8.60 -2.89
CA LYS A 82 24.81 7.26 -3.08
C LYS A 82 24.04 7.12 -4.39
N ILE A 83 23.40 8.19 -4.85
CA ILE A 83 22.73 8.25 -6.16
C ILE A 83 23.75 8.02 -7.27
N GLU A 84 24.90 8.72 -7.25
CA GLU A 84 25.96 8.53 -8.25
C GLU A 84 26.52 7.10 -8.25
N LEU A 85 26.76 6.53 -7.07
CA LEU A 85 27.25 5.15 -6.95
C LEU A 85 26.22 4.14 -7.46
N MET A 86 24.95 4.31 -7.11
CA MET A 86 23.87 3.45 -7.59
C MET A 86 23.70 3.60 -9.11
N ARG A 87 23.78 4.82 -9.65
CA ARG A 87 23.70 5.09 -11.08
C ARG A 87 24.79 4.34 -11.84
N ALA A 88 26.05 4.48 -11.43
CA ALA A 88 27.16 3.77 -12.04
C ALA A 88 27.00 2.25 -11.98
N LEU A 89 26.48 1.73 -10.87
CA LEU A 89 26.21 0.30 -10.71
C LEU A 89 25.11 -0.21 -11.65
N VAL A 90 24.01 0.55 -11.79
CA VAL A 90 22.89 0.22 -12.69
C VAL A 90 23.34 0.29 -14.15
N GLU A 91 24.05 1.35 -14.56
CA GLU A 91 24.59 1.51 -15.91
C GLU A 91 25.56 0.39 -16.31
N LYS A 92 26.37 -0.07 -15.35
CA LYS A 92 27.27 -1.22 -15.57
C LYS A 92 26.51 -2.52 -15.81
N GLN A 93 25.38 -2.73 -15.13
CA GLN A 93 24.59 -3.96 -15.23
C GLN A 93 23.61 -3.94 -16.41
N ASP A 94 23.14 -2.77 -16.81
CA ASP A 94 22.26 -2.57 -17.96
C ASP A 94 22.69 -1.32 -18.75
N PRO A 95 23.62 -1.46 -19.73
CA PRO A 95 24.11 -0.33 -20.52
C PRO A 95 23.07 0.30 -21.45
N SER A 96 21.91 -0.33 -21.63
CA SER A 96 20.80 0.26 -22.39
C SER A 96 20.09 1.37 -21.61
N PHE A 97 20.39 1.48 -20.32
CA PHE A 97 19.89 2.48 -19.41
C PHE A 97 20.51 3.85 -19.66
N LYS A 98 19.68 4.84 -20.01
CA LYS A 98 20.05 6.26 -20.07
C LYS A 98 19.00 7.12 -19.40
N GLU A 99 19.44 8.18 -18.73
CA GLU A 99 18.61 9.29 -18.23
C GLU A 99 17.51 8.92 -17.23
N VAL A 100 17.89 8.30 -16.11
CA VAL A 100 16.99 8.26 -14.95
C VAL A 100 17.20 9.45 -14.05
N ASP A 101 16.07 10.03 -13.68
CA ASP A 101 15.92 11.09 -12.70
C ASP A 101 16.51 10.72 -11.33
N ASP A 102 17.30 11.62 -10.72
CA ASP A 102 17.91 11.44 -9.40
C ASP A 102 16.86 11.14 -8.33
N TYR A 103 15.68 11.76 -8.45
CA TYR A 103 14.57 11.49 -7.54
C TYR A 103 14.09 10.04 -7.64
N ALA A 104 14.11 9.44 -8.83
CA ALA A 104 13.79 8.02 -8.97
C ALA A 104 14.81 7.14 -8.25
N LEU A 105 16.11 7.32 -8.46
CA LEU A 105 17.14 6.54 -7.77
C LEU A 105 17.04 6.72 -6.24
N ARG A 106 16.79 7.95 -5.78
CA ARG A 106 16.60 8.25 -4.36
C ARG A 106 15.47 7.45 -3.72
N ARG A 107 14.31 7.32 -4.39
CA ARG A 107 13.18 6.54 -3.84
C ARG A 107 13.55 5.09 -3.59
N PHE A 108 14.28 4.47 -4.51
CA PHE A 108 14.74 3.09 -4.35
C PHE A 108 15.82 2.96 -3.27
N LEU A 109 16.72 3.95 -3.16
CA LEU A 109 17.68 4.05 -2.05
C LEU A 109 16.96 4.11 -0.70
N ARG A 110 16.03 5.04 -0.52
CA ARG A 110 15.27 5.20 0.73
C ARG A 110 14.51 3.93 1.10
N ALA A 111 13.91 3.25 0.13
CA ALA A 111 13.17 2.00 0.37
C ALA A 111 14.06 0.81 0.78
N ARG A 112 15.38 0.93 0.70
CA ARG A 112 16.34 -0.09 1.11
C ARG A 112 17.39 0.47 2.07
N ASP A 113 16.98 1.43 2.91
CA ASP A 113 17.81 2.01 3.97
C ASP A 113 19.16 2.56 3.45
N LEU A 114 19.15 3.08 2.22
CA LEU A 114 20.29 3.61 1.50
C LEU A 114 21.41 2.57 1.22
N ASP A 115 21.06 1.28 1.16
CA ASP A 115 21.93 0.17 0.74
C ASP A 115 22.02 0.13 -0.80
N ILE A 116 23.19 0.45 -1.34
CA ILE A 116 23.39 0.65 -2.80
C ILE A 116 23.08 -0.62 -3.59
N GLU A 117 23.57 -1.78 -3.14
CA GLU A 117 23.44 -3.04 -3.86
C GLU A 117 21.99 -3.53 -3.88
N LYS A 118 21.31 -3.50 -2.72
CA LYS A 118 19.88 -3.87 -2.64
C LYS A 118 19.00 -2.91 -3.44
N SER A 119 19.33 -1.62 -3.41
CA SER A 119 18.61 -0.59 -4.17
C SER A 119 18.76 -0.80 -5.67
N ALA A 120 19.99 -1.00 -6.15
CA ALA A 120 20.27 -1.27 -7.55
C ALA A 120 19.57 -2.55 -8.04
N ALA A 121 19.63 -3.63 -7.26
CA ALA A 121 18.95 -4.88 -7.58
C ALA A 121 17.42 -4.70 -7.68
N MET A 122 16.81 -4.01 -6.71
CA MET A 122 15.38 -3.68 -6.74
C MET A 122 15.01 -2.81 -7.94
N PHE A 123 15.84 -1.81 -8.24
CA PHE A 123 15.61 -0.90 -9.33
C PHE A 123 15.71 -1.58 -10.70
N LEU A 124 16.72 -2.42 -10.92
CA LEU A 124 16.84 -3.24 -12.14
C LEU A 124 15.67 -4.20 -12.32
N LYS A 125 15.16 -4.80 -11.22
CA LYS A 125 13.94 -5.61 -11.24
C LYS A 125 12.73 -4.77 -11.67
N TYR A 126 12.59 -3.56 -11.12
CA TYR A 126 11.55 -2.62 -11.51
C TYR A 126 11.62 -2.24 -13.00
N LEU A 127 12.82 -1.94 -13.54
CA LEU A 127 12.96 -1.59 -14.96
C LEU A 127 12.50 -2.70 -15.89
N LYS A 128 12.93 -3.95 -15.62
CA LYS A 128 12.50 -5.14 -16.38
C LYS A 128 10.99 -5.35 -16.29
N TRP A 129 10.43 -5.19 -15.10
CA TRP A 129 8.97 -5.25 -14.90
C TRP A 129 8.26 -4.13 -15.65
N ARG A 130 8.75 -2.88 -15.61
CA ARG A 130 8.11 -1.73 -16.25
C ARG A 130 8.10 -1.90 -17.77
N GLN A 131 9.21 -2.35 -18.36
CA GLN A 131 9.30 -2.61 -19.80
C GLN A 131 8.33 -3.70 -20.27
N SER A 132 8.17 -4.76 -19.48
CA SER A 132 7.29 -5.88 -19.83
C SER A 132 5.81 -5.59 -19.55
N PHE A 133 5.51 -4.91 -18.45
CA PHE A 133 4.14 -4.67 -17.98
C PHE A 133 3.50 -3.44 -18.64
N VAL A 134 4.28 -2.42 -18.97
CA VAL A 134 3.83 -1.18 -19.61
C VAL A 134 4.65 -0.90 -20.88
N PRO A 135 4.61 -1.79 -21.89
CA PRO A 135 5.50 -1.71 -23.06
C PRO A 135 5.23 -0.48 -23.93
N LYS A 136 4.02 0.09 -23.86
CA LYS A 136 3.62 1.31 -24.60
C LYS A 136 3.92 2.60 -23.82
N GLY A 137 4.61 2.52 -22.67
CA GLY A 137 4.90 3.66 -21.79
C GLY A 137 3.75 4.02 -20.83
N SER A 138 2.49 3.84 -21.26
CA SER A 138 1.29 4.05 -20.44
C SER A 138 0.25 2.95 -20.66
N ILE A 139 -0.63 2.77 -19.68
CA ILE A 139 -1.83 1.90 -19.78
C ILE A 139 -3.01 2.76 -20.24
N SER A 140 -3.76 2.29 -21.22
CA SER A 140 -4.94 2.97 -21.76
C SER A 140 -6.24 2.50 -21.09
N VAL A 141 -7.27 3.35 -21.06
CA VAL A 141 -8.61 3.00 -20.53
C VAL A 141 -9.21 1.77 -21.22
N SER A 142 -8.93 1.58 -22.52
CA SER A 142 -9.36 0.39 -23.28
C SER A 142 -8.75 -0.93 -22.81
N GLU A 143 -7.64 -0.90 -22.07
CA GLU A 143 -7.01 -2.10 -21.50
C GLU A 143 -7.59 -2.49 -20.14
N ILE A 144 -8.38 -1.59 -19.52
CA ILE A 144 -8.96 -1.73 -18.18
C ILE A 144 -10.47 -1.38 -18.12
N PRO A 145 -11.29 -1.75 -19.11
CA PRO A 145 -12.68 -1.29 -19.20
C PRO A 145 -13.55 -1.75 -18.04
N ASN A 146 -13.33 -2.96 -17.50
CA ASN A 146 -14.13 -3.50 -16.39
C ASN A 146 -13.78 -2.82 -15.07
N GLU A 147 -12.52 -2.42 -14.90
CA GLU A 147 -12.07 -1.70 -13.70
C GLU A 147 -12.53 -0.24 -13.71
N ILE A 148 -12.54 0.39 -14.89
CA ILE A 148 -13.06 1.75 -15.08
C ILE A 148 -14.58 1.79 -14.90
N ALA A 149 -15.31 0.80 -15.42
CA ALA A 149 -16.76 0.71 -15.28
C ALA A 149 -17.24 0.62 -13.82
N GLN A 150 -16.40 0.16 -12.89
CA GLN A 150 -16.72 0.14 -11.45
C GLN A 150 -16.78 1.54 -10.82
N ASN A 151 -16.28 2.58 -11.50
CA ASN A 151 -16.33 3.97 -11.06
C ASN A 151 -15.91 4.16 -9.58
N LYS A 152 -14.76 3.55 -9.23
CA LYS A 152 -14.31 3.37 -7.84
C LYS A 152 -13.12 4.23 -7.44
N MET A 153 -12.53 4.99 -8.35
CA MET A 153 -11.39 5.85 -8.05
C MET A 153 -11.52 7.20 -8.73
N PHE A 154 -11.21 8.24 -7.97
CA PHE A 154 -11.34 9.63 -8.35
C PHE A 154 -10.06 10.36 -7.99
N MET A 155 -9.72 11.36 -8.78
CA MET A 155 -8.58 12.23 -8.52
C MET A 155 -9.09 13.55 -7.93
N GLN A 156 -8.37 14.07 -6.96
CA GLN A 156 -8.85 15.13 -6.10
C GLN A 156 -7.69 16.05 -5.69
N GLY A 157 -7.89 17.37 -5.76
CA GLY A 157 -7.03 18.45 -5.25
C GLY A 157 -5.59 18.15 -4.81
N GLU A 158 -5.17 18.81 -3.74
CA GLU A 158 -3.95 18.50 -3.01
C GLU A 158 -4.22 18.51 -1.51
N ASP A 159 -3.46 17.74 -0.73
CA ASP A 159 -3.47 17.83 0.73
C ASP A 159 -2.68 19.07 1.20
N LYS A 160 -2.64 19.34 2.51
CA LYS A 160 -1.91 20.51 3.06
C LYS A 160 -0.39 20.44 2.90
N GLN A 161 0.16 19.28 2.55
CA GLN A 161 1.56 19.12 2.16
C GLN A 161 1.75 19.30 0.66
N GLY A 162 0.64 19.45 -0.07
CA GLY A 162 0.58 19.64 -1.50
C GLY A 162 0.78 18.35 -2.28
N CYS A 163 0.45 17.21 -1.68
CA CYS A 163 0.43 15.91 -2.33
C CYS A 163 -0.92 15.73 -3.04
N PRO A 164 -0.97 15.27 -4.31
CA PRO A 164 -2.23 14.97 -4.97
C PRO A 164 -3.02 13.90 -4.21
N ILE A 165 -4.34 14.05 -4.18
CA ILE A 165 -5.23 13.14 -3.45
C ILE A 165 -5.94 12.20 -4.44
N ALA A 166 -6.02 10.92 -4.09
CA ALA A 166 -6.98 10.00 -4.70
C ALA A 166 -8.07 9.62 -3.70
N VAL A 167 -9.30 9.49 -4.18
CA VAL A 167 -10.43 8.95 -3.43
C VAL A 167 -10.79 7.59 -4.01
N VAL A 168 -10.71 6.54 -3.19
CA VAL A 168 -10.97 5.15 -3.59
C VAL A 168 -12.17 4.62 -2.81
N PHE A 169 -13.23 4.22 -3.53
CA PHE A 169 -14.45 3.65 -2.96
C PHE A 169 -14.38 2.13 -2.93
N GLY A 170 -13.99 1.56 -1.79
CA GLY A 170 -13.85 0.12 -1.60
C GLY A 170 -15.18 -0.63 -1.78
N GLY A 171 -16.30 -0.05 -1.37
CA GLY A 171 -17.64 -0.64 -1.55
C GLY A 171 -18.07 -0.78 -3.02
N ARG A 172 -17.38 -0.13 -3.95
CA ARG A 172 -17.62 -0.27 -5.40
C ARG A 172 -16.71 -1.30 -6.06
N HIS A 173 -15.69 -1.79 -5.37
CA HIS A 173 -14.79 -2.78 -5.94
C HIS A 173 -15.48 -4.13 -6.03
N ILE A 174 -15.59 -4.66 -7.24
CA ILE A 174 -16.08 -6.02 -7.47
C ILE A 174 -14.95 -6.81 -8.13
N GLN A 175 -14.73 -8.03 -7.65
CA GLN A 175 -13.76 -8.94 -8.26
C GLN A 175 -14.09 -9.14 -9.74
N ASN A 176 -13.14 -8.78 -10.59
CA ASN A 176 -13.26 -8.95 -12.03
C ASN A 176 -13.04 -10.42 -12.42
N LYS A 177 -14.13 -11.15 -12.59
CA LYS A 177 -14.09 -12.58 -12.96
C LYS A 177 -13.66 -12.82 -14.41
N LEU A 178 -13.80 -11.82 -15.30
CA LEU A 178 -13.54 -11.96 -16.74
C LEU A 178 -12.10 -11.58 -17.08
N GLY A 179 -11.66 -10.37 -16.71
CA GLY A 179 -10.29 -9.88 -16.90
C GLY A 179 -9.29 -10.37 -15.84
N GLY A 180 -9.79 -10.98 -14.77
CA GLY A 180 -8.99 -11.53 -13.68
C GLY A 180 -8.18 -10.46 -12.94
N VAL A 181 -7.17 -10.93 -12.19
CA VAL A 181 -6.28 -10.07 -11.40
C VAL A 181 -5.37 -9.20 -12.28
N GLU A 182 -5.14 -9.57 -13.55
CA GLU A 182 -4.23 -8.85 -14.44
C GLU A 182 -4.80 -7.50 -14.90
N GLU A 183 -6.10 -7.43 -15.22
CA GLU A 183 -6.75 -6.16 -15.52
C GLU A 183 -6.73 -5.23 -14.29
N PHE A 184 -6.98 -5.79 -13.10
CA PHE A 184 -6.87 -5.04 -11.85
C PHE A 184 -5.46 -4.50 -11.60
N LYS A 185 -4.40 -5.31 -11.81
CA LYS A 185 -3.01 -4.84 -11.71
C LYS A 185 -2.74 -3.68 -12.68
N ARG A 186 -3.23 -3.79 -13.91
CA ARG A 186 -3.12 -2.70 -14.91
C ARG A 186 -3.85 -1.44 -14.45
N PHE A 187 -5.03 -1.57 -13.84
CA PHE A 187 -5.76 -0.44 -13.28
C PHE A 187 -4.99 0.25 -12.14
N ILE A 188 -4.36 -0.52 -11.24
CA ILE A 188 -3.51 0.05 -10.18
C ILE A 188 -2.34 0.82 -10.76
N VAL A 189 -1.65 0.27 -11.77
CA VAL A 189 -0.52 0.95 -12.43
C VAL A 189 -0.98 2.22 -13.15
N PHE A 190 -2.09 2.15 -13.90
CA PHE A 190 -2.72 3.31 -14.52
C PHE A 190 -3.00 4.42 -13.51
N ALA A 191 -3.56 4.05 -12.35
CA ALA A 191 -3.93 5.01 -11.33
C ALA A 191 -2.73 5.65 -10.63
N LEU A 192 -1.71 4.85 -10.31
CA LEU A 192 -0.47 5.34 -9.70
C LEU A 192 0.32 6.24 -10.66
N ASP A 193 0.37 5.91 -11.95
CA ASP A 193 1.00 6.75 -12.97
C ASP A 193 0.29 8.11 -13.07
N LYS A 194 -1.05 8.12 -13.08
CA LYS A 194 -1.86 9.36 -13.07
C LYS A 194 -1.61 10.21 -11.82
N LEU A 195 -1.50 9.59 -10.64
CA LEU A 195 -1.14 10.31 -9.40
C LEU A 195 0.27 10.91 -9.47
N CYS A 196 1.23 10.12 -9.95
CA CYS A 196 2.62 10.57 -10.11
C CYS A 196 2.71 11.74 -11.09
N ALA A 197 1.95 11.72 -12.19
CA ALA A 197 1.91 12.80 -13.18
C ALA A 197 1.31 14.11 -12.64
N ARG A 198 0.47 14.05 -11.60
CA ARG A 198 -0.11 15.22 -10.91
C ARG A 198 0.77 15.77 -9.80
N THR A 199 1.91 15.13 -9.53
CA THR A 199 2.78 15.57 -8.45
C THR A 199 3.60 16.77 -8.91
N SER A 200 3.58 17.86 -8.14
CA SER A 200 4.38 19.05 -8.41
C SER A 200 5.89 18.75 -8.37
N PRO A 201 6.73 19.46 -9.15
CA PRO A 201 8.19 19.26 -9.13
C PRO A 201 8.76 19.38 -7.71
N GLY A 202 9.59 18.41 -7.32
CA GLY A 202 10.16 18.35 -5.97
C GLY A 202 9.21 17.81 -4.90
N ARG A 203 7.98 17.41 -5.25
CA ARG A 203 7.14 16.54 -4.43
C ARG A 203 7.09 15.17 -5.08
N GLU A 204 6.98 14.12 -4.28
CA GLU A 204 7.00 12.75 -4.81
C GLU A 204 5.84 11.90 -4.34
N LYS A 205 5.07 12.39 -3.35
CA LYS A 205 4.10 11.59 -2.61
C LYS A 205 2.66 11.92 -2.99
N PHE A 206 1.77 10.96 -2.78
CA PHE A 206 0.33 11.12 -2.89
C PHE A 206 -0.39 10.71 -1.60
N THR A 207 -1.61 11.22 -1.43
CA THR A 207 -2.49 10.88 -0.31
C THR A 207 -3.72 10.11 -0.83
N ILE A 208 -4.16 9.08 -0.11
CA ILE A 208 -5.33 8.29 -0.47
C ILE A 208 -6.41 8.48 0.60
N ILE A 209 -7.63 8.82 0.20
CA ILE A 209 -8.83 8.62 1.02
C ILE A 209 -9.46 7.30 0.60
N GLY A 210 -9.42 6.30 1.48
CA GLY A 210 -10.05 5.00 1.26
C GLY A 210 -11.43 4.98 1.92
N ASP A 211 -12.48 5.13 1.12
CA ASP A 211 -13.85 5.10 1.59
C ASP A 211 -14.42 3.69 1.53
N LEU A 212 -14.68 3.13 2.71
CA LEU A 212 -15.19 1.78 2.88
C LEU A 212 -16.70 1.75 3.13
N GLN A 213 -17.41 2.85 2.87
CA GLN A 213 -18.86 2.85 2.89
C GLN A 213 -19.40 1.79 1.92
N ASN A 214 -20.39 1.02 2.40
CA ASN A 214 -20.98 -0.14 1.70
C ASN A 214 -20.02 -1.29 1.38
N PHE A 215 -18.85 -1.34 2.03
CA PHE A 215 -17.95 -2.49 1.88
C PHE A 215 -18.56 -3.75 2.50
N GLY A 216 -18.76 -4.77 1.67
CA GLY A 216 -19.35 -6.06 1.99
C GLY A 216 -18.49 -7.25 1.54
N TYR A 217 -19.00 -8.47 1.71
CA TYR A 217 -18.27 -9.70 1.37
C TYR A 217 -17.85 -9.78 -0.10
N CYS A 218 -18.69 -9.27 -1.02
CA CYS A 218 -18.39 -9.25 -2.45
C CYS A 218 -17.21 -8.33 -2.81
N ASN A 219 -16.85 -7.40 -1.92
CA ASN A 219 -15.74 -6.47 -2.11
C ASN A 219 -14.42 -7.01 -1.51
N SER A 220 -14.45 -8.13 -0.78
CA SER A 220 -13.27 -8.73 -0.12
C SER A 220 -12.39 -9.53 -1.09
N ASP A 221 -11.83 -8.87 -2.10
CA ASP A 221 -10.90 -9.49 -3.07
C ASP A 221 -9.46 -9.51 -2.55
N VAL A 222 -9.15 -10.47 -1.68
CA VAL A 222 -7.80 -10.66 -1.11
C VAL A 222 -6.72 -10.71 -2.19
N ARG A 223 -6.97 -11.37 -3.32
CA ARG A 223 -5.99 -11.53 -4.40
C ARG A 223 -5.67 -10.20 -5.06
N ALA A 224 -6.70 -9.39 -5.34
CA ALA A 224 -6.52 -8.05 -5.88
C ALA A 224 -5.75 -7.17 -4.88
N TYR A 225 -6.13 -7.14 -3.61
CA TYR A 225 -5.46 -6.30 -2.61
C TYR A 225 -3.99 -6.68 -2.39
N LEU A 226 -3.65 -7.98 -2.35
CA LEU A 226 -2.26 -8.41 -2.28
C LEU A 226 -1.46 -8.03 -3.53
N ALA A 227 -2.09 -8.07 -4.72
CA ALA A 227 -1.46 -7.61 -5.94
C ALA A 227 -1.21 -6.09 -5.93
N ALA A 228 -2.15 -5.30 -5.42
CA ALA A 228 -1.97 -3.85 -5.25
C ALA A 228 -0.82 -3.55 -4.26
N LEU A 229 -0.77 -4.22 -3.11
CA LEU A 229 0.29 -4.07 -2.12
C LEU A 229 1.67 -4.39 -2.72
N SER A 230 1.80 -5.50 -3.45
CA SER A 230 3.06 -5.84 -4.13
C SER A 230 3.47 -4.78 -5.16
N ILE A 231 2.54 -4.27 -5.98
CA ILE A 231 2.86 -3.21 -6.94
C ILE A 231 3.31 -1.93 -6.24
N VAL A 232 2.59 -1.48 -5.21
CA VAL A 232 2.94 -0.26 -4.48
C VAL A 232 4.31 -0.39 -3.81
N GLN A 233 4.58 -1.51 -3.13
CA GLN A 233 5.82 -1.73 -2.39
C GLN A 233 7.04 -1.99 -3.30
N ASP A 234 6.86 -2.75 -4.38
CA ASP A 234 7.97 -3.17 -5.25
C ASP A 234 8.25 -2.20 -6.40
N CYS A 235 7.22 -1.50 -6.90
CA CYS A 235 7.32 -0.70 -8.12
C CYS A 235 7.10 0.80 -7.90
N TYR A 236 6.47 1.21 -6.79
CA TYR A 236 6.25 2.63 -6.44
C TYR A 236 6.79 2.95 -5.04
N PRO A 237 8.06 2.59 -4.73
CA PRO A 237 8.63 2.85 -3.42
C PRO A 237 8.58 4.33 -3.06
N GLU A 238 8.32 4.62 -1.78
CA GLU A 238 8.32 5.98 -1.22
C GLU A 238 7.34 6.97 -1.86
N ARG A 239 6.38 6.51 -2.66
CA ARG A 239 5.32 7.35 -3.27
C ARG A 239 4.09 7.55 -2.37
N LEU A 240 3.80 6.62 -1.46
CA LEU A 240 2.68 6.79 -0.55
C LEU A 240 3.05 7.77 0.57
N GLY A 241 2.28 8.85 0.71
CA GLY A 241 2.37 9.80 1.81
C GLY A 241 1.48 9.41 2.98
N LYS A 242 0.18 9.29 2.75
CA LYS A 242 -0.82 8.94 3.77
C LYS A 242 -2.01 8.19 3.18
N VAL A 243 -2.63 7.31 3.98
CA VAL A 243 -3.92 6.69 3.70
C VAL A 243 -4.90 7.05 4.82
N LEU A 244 -6.01 7.70 4.48
CA LEU A 244 -7.10 8.07 5.38
C LEU A 244 -8.27 7.12 5.11
N LEU A 245 -8.43 6.09 5.95
CA LEU A 245 -9.53 5.14 5.83
C LEU A 245 -10.77 5.67 6.55
N VAL A 246 -11.86 5.88 5.81
CA VAL A 246 -13.13 6.42 6.32
C VAL A 246 -14.25 5.39 6.17
N HIS A 247 -15.30 5.53 6.98
CA HIS A 247 -16.48 4.65 6.94
C HIS A 247 -16.17 3.15 7.05
N VAL A 248 -15.14 2.78 7.81
CA VAL A 248 -14.65 1.40 7.92
C VAL A 248 -15.71 0.53 8.62
N PRO A 249 -16.32 -0.46 7.92
CA PRO A 249 -17.37 -1.30 8.52
C PRO A 249 -16.79 -2.50 9.27
N TYR A 250 -17.61 -3.14 10.12
CA TYR A 250 -17.17 -4.25 10.96
C TYR A 250 -16.50 -5.38 10.13
N LEU A 251 -17.06 -5.67 8.96
CA LEU A 251 -16.56 -6.74 8.13
C LEU A 251 -15.11 -6.52 7.64
N PHE A 252 -14.67 -5.27 7.48
CA PHE A 252 -13.33 -4.97 6.98
C PHE A 252 -12.22 -5.47 7.92
N CYS A 253 -12.51 -5.62 9.22
CA CYS A 253 -11.51 -6.08 10.18
C CYS A 253 -10.96 -7.47 9.82
N THR A 254 -11.82 -8.39 9.40
CA THR A 254 -11.37 -9.74 9.02
C THR A 254 -10.44 -9.68 7.81
N LEU A 255 -10.77 -8.87 6.81
CA LEU A 255 -9.91 -8.68 5.64
C LEU A 255 -8.58 -8.03 6.03
N TRP A 256 -8.62 -7.02 6.89
CA TRP A 256 -7.41 -6.33 7.34
C TRP A 256 -6.46 -7.26 8.11
N LYS A 257 -6.95 -8.20 8.93
CA LYS A 257 -6.10 -9.26 9.54
C LYS A 257 -5.33 -10.07 8.50
N VAL A 258 -5.97 -10.35 7.37
CA VAL A 258 -5.37 -11.13 6.28
C VAL A 258 -4.33 -10.31 5.53
N LEU A 259 -4.58 -9.02 5.30
CA LEU A 259 -3.67 -8.15 4.53
C LEU A 259 -2.48 -7.64 5.36
N TYR A 260 -2.70 -7.35 6.64
CA TYR A 260 -1.73 -6.67 7.52
C TYR A 260 -0.32 -7.30 7.56
N PRO A 261 -0.15 -8.64 7.57
CA PRO A 261 1.19 -9.25 7.53
C PRO A 261 1.98 -8.94 6.26
N PHE A 262 1.30 -8.63 5.15
CA PHE A 262 1.92 -8.34 3.85
C PHE A 262 2.23 -6.85 3.64
N ILE A 263 1.77 -5.99 4.55
CA ILE A 263 2.03 -4.55 4.52
C ILE A 263 3.38 -4.28 5.20
N ASP A 264 4.27 -3.60 4.51
CA ASP A 264 5.56 -3.20 5.07
C ASP A 264 5.41 -2.13 6.18
N ASN A 265 6.40 -2.05 7.07
CA ASN A 265 6.33 -1.18 8.25
C ASN A 265 6.24 0.32 7.88
N SER A 266 6.82 0.75 6.75
CA SER A 266 6.71 2.13 6.27
C SER A 266 5.25 2.45 5.90
N THR A 267 4.57 1.56 5.18
CA THR A 267 3.17 1.75 4.79
C THR A 267 2.22 1.68 5.98
N LYS A 268 2.44 0.75 6.93
CA LYS A 268 1.63 0.66 8.17
C LYS A 268 1.53 1.98 8.91
N LYS A 269 2.65 2.69 9.08
CA LYS A 269 2.72 3.99 9.77
C LYS A 269 1.96 5.12 9.05
N LYS A 270 1.66 4.95 7.76
CA LYS A 270 0.99 5.95 6.92
C LYS A 270 -0.53 5.76 6.88
N ILE A 271 -1.05 4.66 7.43
CA ILE A 271 -2.47 4.33 7.41
C ILE A 271 -3.13 4.84 8.69
N MET A 272 -4.15 5.66 8.52
CA MET A 272 -4.92 6.26 9.60
C MET A 272 -6.39 5.88 9.43
N PHE A 273 -6.97 5.30 10.47
CA PHE A 273 -8.41 5.03 10.55
C PHE A 273 -9.11 6.27 11.11
N VAL A 274 -10.08 6.79 10.36
CA VAL A 274 -10.81 8.01 10.71
C VAL A 274 -12.15 7.64 11.34
N GLU A 275 -12.42 8.18 12.53
CA GLU A 275 -13.69 7.96 13.21
C GLU A 275 -14.85 8.68 12.51
N ASN A 276 -15.95 7.96 12.26
CA ASN A 276 -17.12 8.52 11.56
C ASN A 276 -17.68 9.80 12.23
N LYS A 277 -17.68 9.86 13.57
CA LYS A 277 -18.19 11.02 14.33
C LYS A 277 -17.35 12.29 14.14
N ARG A 278 -16.09 12.14 13.73
CA ARG A 278 -15.13 13.23 13.55
C ARG A 278 -14.61 13.31 12.11
N LEU A 279 -15.26 12.62 11.17
CA LEU A 279 -14.77 12.42 9.81
C LEU A 279 -14.32 13.72 9.16
N THR A 280 -15.22 14.69 9.01
CA THR A 280 -14.89 15.98 8.38
C THR A 280 -13.83 16.73 9.16
N ALA A 281 -13.94 16.79 10.49
CA ALA A 281 -12.97 17.49 11.33
C ALA A 281 -11.55 16.92 11.19
N THR A 282 -11.40 15.59 11.18
CA THR A 282 -10.12 14.91 11.00
C THR A 282 -9.57 15.08 9.58
N LEU A 283 -10.41 14.95 8.55
CA LEU A 283 -9.96 15.18 7.17
C LEU A 283 -9.49 16.63 6.96
N LEU A 284 -10.18 17.61 7.56
CA LEU A 284 -9.81 19.03 7.51
C LEU A 284 -8.50 19.36 8.26
N GLN A 285 -7.99 18.46 9.11
CA GLN A 285 -6.64 18.62 9.68
C GLN A 285 -5.55 18.38 8.61
N HIS A 286 -5.85 17.57 7.60
CA HIS A 286 -4.88 17.15 6.58
C HIS A 286 -5.13 17.77 5.20
N ILE A 287 -6.35 18.16 4.89
CA ILE A 287 -6.79 18.63 3.57
C ILE A 287 -7.54 19.93 3.77
N ASP A 288 -7.25 20.96 2.98
CA ASP A 288 -8.00 22.21 3.06
C ASP A 288 -9.45 22.01 2.58
N GLU A 289 -10.38 22.75 3.17
CA GLU A 289 -11.82 22.63 2.85
C GLU A 289 -12.11 22.82 1.35
N SER A 290 -11.34 23.70 0.69
CA SER A 290 -11.43 23.96 -0.75
C SER A 290 -10.90 22.83 -1.63
N GLN A 291 -10.11 21.90 -1.06
CA GLN A 291 -9.54 20.73 -1.74
C GLN A 291 -10.26 19.42 -1.38
N LEU A 292 -11.02 19.42 -0.28
CA LEU A 292 -11.75 18.26 0.20
C LEU A 292 -13.05 18.04 -0.62
N PRO A 293 -13.40 16.79 -0.98
CA PRO A 293 -14.65 16.48 -1.63
C PRO A 293 -15.89 16.94 -0.84
N GLU A 294 -16.93 17.39 -1.55
CA GLU A 294 -18.24 17.74 -0.98
C GLU A 294 -18.84 16.61 -0.13
N THR A 295 -18.68 15.35 -0.56
CA THR A 295 -19.13 14.14 0.16
C THR A 295 -18.55 14.04 1.59
N TYR A 296 -17.42 14.68 1.85
CA TYR A 296 -16.75 14.67 3.16
C TYR A 296 -16.87 16.01 3.91
N GLY A 297 -17.73 16.91 3.44
CA GLY A 297 -17.94 18.24 4.02
C GLY A 297 -16.98 19.32 3.51
N GLY A 298 -16.33 19.09 2.36
CA GLY A 298 -15.54 20.10 1.65
C GLY A 298 -16.33 20.83 0.56
N LYS A 299 -15.62 21.44 -0.38
CA LYS A 299 -16.20 22.29 -1.46
C LYS A 299 -15.83 21.85 -2.87
N MET A 300 -15.10 20.75 -3.01
CA MET A 300 -14.56 20.34 -4.31
C MET A 300 -15.33 19.14 -4.87
N GLN A 301 -15.55 19.15 -6.18
CA GLN A 301 -16.22 18.05 -6.87
C GLN A 301 -15.23 16.94 -7.23
N LEU A 302 -15.68 15.70 -7.11
CA LEU A 302 -14.90 14.52 -7.47
C LEU A 302 -14.73 14.42 -8.99
N VAL A 303 -13.50 14.20 -9.45
CA VAL A 303 -13.21 13.97 -10.87
C VAL A 303 -12.89 12.49 -11.10
N PRO A 304 -13.67 11.75 -11.91
CA PRO A 304 -13.36 10.36 -12.23
C PRO A 304 -11.95 10.21 -12.81
N ILE A 305 -11.26 9.13 -12.47
CA ILE A 305 -9.85 8.95 -12.83
C ILE A 305 -9.56 8.96 -14.34
N GLN A 306 -10.52 8.53 -15.16
CA GLN A 306 -10.41 8.54 -16.61
C GLN A 306 -10.53 9.94 -17.23
N ASP A 307 -11.16 10.87 -16.52
CA ASP A 307 -11.40 12.25 -16.95
C ASP A 307 -10.36 13.22 -16.35
N ALA A 308 -9.47 12.69 -15.53
CA ALA A 308 -8.48 13.38 -14.71
C ALA A 308 -7.11 13.55 -15.39
#